data_AF-A0A3S1BGM9-F1
#
_entry.id   AF-A0A3S1BGM9-F1
#
_cell.length_a   1.000
_cell.length_b   1.000
_cell.length_c   1.000
_cell.angle_alpha   90.00
_cell.angle_beta   90.00
_cell.angle_gamma   90.00
#
_symmetry.space_group_name_H-M   'P 1'
#
loop_
_entity.id
_entity.type
_entity.pdbx_description
1 polymer ?
#
loop_
_entity_poly.entity_id
_entity_poly.type
_entity_poly.pdbx_seq_one_letter_code
_entity_poly.pdbx_strand_id
1 'polypeptide(L)' 'MRMVLLLVVVAVIGLTLVKWLSHSPPPIPPEPSRQAATREPPQVPTRPQDLKQFEQDINHFMQDAAKQRGREAP' A
#
# COMPACT_ATOMS: atom_id res chain seq x y z
N MET A 1 36.01 15.10 -33.50
CA MET A 1 35.69 15.81 -32.24
C MET A 1 34.18 15.94 -32.02
N ARG A 2 33.40 16.55 -32.92
CA ARG A 2 31.94 16.74 -32.75
C ARG A 2 31.14 15.45 -32.55
N MET A 3 31.45 14.38 -33.29
CA MET A 3 30.77 13.08 -33.15
C MET A 3 31.06 12.39 -31.81
N VAL A 4 32.27 12.57 -31.27
CA VAL A 4 32.64 12.05 -29.94
C VAL A 4 31.86 12.78 -28.86
N LEU A 5 31.72 14.10 -28.98
CA LEU A 5 30.95 14.92 -28.04
C LEU A 5 29.46 14.53 -28.04
N LEU A 6 28.88 14.25 -29.21
CA LEU A 6 27.50 13.77 -29.32
C LEU A 6 27.33 12.39 -28.66
N LEU A 7 28.27 11.47 -28.86
CA LEU A 7 28.26 10.16 -28.20
C LEU A 7 28.31 10.27 -26.67
N VAL A 8 29.13 11.16 -26.14
CA VAL A 8 29.22 11.41 -24.70
C VAL A 8 27.91 11.95 -24.15
N VAL A 9 27.27 12.90 -24.84
CA VAL A 9 25.97 13.44 -24.42
C VAL A 9 24.90 12.35 -24.39
N VAL A 10 24.84 11.51 -25.42
CA VAL A 10 23.90 10.37 -25.46
C VAL A 10 24.16 9.38 -24.32
N ALA A 11 25.42 9.07 -24.03
CA ALA A 11 25.80 8.16 -22.95
C ALA A 11 25.40 8.71 -21.57
N VAL A 12 25.60 10.00 -21.32
CA VAL A 12 25.24 10.64 -20.05
C VAL A 12 23.73 10.60 -19.83
N ILE A 13 22.94 10.93 -20.86
CA ILE A 13 21.47 10.90 -20.81
C ILE A 13 20.97 9.46 -20.58
N GLY A 14 21.50 8.49 -21.32
CA GLY A 14 21.12 7.07 -21.13
C GLY A 14 21.41 6.59 -19.70
N LEU A 15 22.57 6.96 -19.15
CA LEU A 15 22.97 6.57 -17.80
C LEU A 15 22.10 7.23 -16.73
N THR A 16 21.75 8.52 -16.87
CA THR A 16 20.88 9.21 -15.92
C THR A 16 19.47 8.65 -15.93
N LEU A 17 18.89 8.33 -17.09
CA LEU A 17 17.59 7.68 -17.16
C LEU A 17 17.60 6.30 -16.50
N VAL A 18 18.61 5.48 -16.77
CA VAL A 18 18.75 4.16 -16.12
C VAL A 18 18.88 4.31 -14.61
N LYS A 19 19.73 5.24 -14.14
CA LYS A 19 19.88 5.49 -12.69
C LYS A 19 18.60 6.03 -12.05
N TRP A 20 17.82 6.83 -12.77
CA TRP A 20 16.55 7.35 -12.28
C TRP A 20 15.49 6.25 -12.21
N LEU A 21 15.43 5.37 -13.20
CA LEU A 21 14.51 4.22 -13.21
C LEU A 21 14.92 3.12 -12.19
N SER A 22 16.22 2.98 -11.94
CA SER A 22 16.76 2.06 -10.93
C SER A 22 16.66 2.63 -9.50
N HIS A 23 16.32 3.90 -9.32
CA HIS A 23 15.80 4.37 -8.03
C HIS A 23 14.37 3.84 -7.86
N SER A 24 14.27 2.52 -7.68
CA SER A 24 13.09 1.96 -7.05
C SER A 24 12.96 2.62 -5.67
N PRO A 25 11.75 3.07 -5.28
CA PRO A 25 11.54 3.56 -3.93
C PRO A 25 12.04 2.49 -2.95
N PRO A 26 12.64 2.89 -1.80
CA PRO A 26 13.03 1.93 -0.79
C PRO A 26 11.84 1.02 -0.51
N PRO A 27 12.05 -0.29 -0.33
CA PRO A 27 10.97 -1.19 0.02
C PRO A 27 10.25 -0.57 1.21
N ILE A 28 8.97 -0.25 1.00
CA ILE A 28 8.10 0.30 2.03
C ILE A 28 8.23 -0.69 3.19
N PRO A 29 8.73 -0.25 4.37
CA PRO A 29 8.79 -1.13 5.52
C PRO A 29 7.39 -1.73 5.69
N PRO A 30 7.25 -3.05 5.91
CA PRO A 30 5.95 -3.59 6.24
C PRO A 30 5.39 -2.72 7.37
N GLU A 31 4.19 -2.17 7.17
CA GLU A 31 3.54 -1.37 8.21
C GLU A 31 3.61 -2.21 9.48
N PRO A 32 4.08 -1.65 10.61
CA PRO A 32 3.94 -2.34 11.87
C PRO A 32 2.44 -2.62 11.97
N SER A 33 2.07 -3.90 12.00
CA SER A 33 0.72 -4.33 12.31
C SER A 33 0.33 -3.53 13.53
N ARG A 34 -0.53 -2.53 13.32
CA ARG A 34 -1.01 -1.68 14.39
C ARG A 34 -1.86 -2.61 15.22
N GLN A 35 -1.23 -3.21 16.22
CA GLN A 35 -1.82 -3.51 17.52
C GLN A 35 -2.24 -2.18 18.19
N ALA A 36 -2.95 -1.33 17.47
CA ALA A 36 -3.87 -0.39 18.04
C ALA A 36 -5.12 -1.24 18.31
N ALA A 37 -5.61 -1.20 19.55
CA ALA A 37 -6.85 -1.83 19.97
C ALA A 37 -8.09 -1.16 19.34
N THR A 38 -8.03 -0.86 18.04
CA THR A 38 -9.16 -0.54 17.18
C THR A 38 -9.43 -1.84 16.43
N ARG A 39 -10.61 -2.45 16.62
CA ARG A 39 -11.00 -3.68 15.91
C ARG A 39 -10.53 -3.56 14.45
N GLU A 40 -9.59 -4.40 14.04
CA GLU A 40 -9.12 -4.37 12.66
C GLU A 40 -10.28 -4.82 11.75
N PRO A 41 -10.45 -4.19 10.57
CA PRO A 41 -11.46 -4.63 9.62
C PRO A 41 -11.18 -6.08 9.20
N PRO A 42 -12.23 -6.92 9.03
CA PRO A 42 -12.04 -8.32 8.65
C PRO A 42 -11.33 -8.41 7.29
N GLN A 43 -10.42 -9.38 7.16
CA GLN A 43 -9.63 -9.55 5.94
C GLN A 43 -10.50 -10.12 4.81
N VAL A 44 -10.30 -9.61 3.59
CA VAL A 44 -11.04 -10.06 2.41
C VAL A 44 -10.67 -11.52 2.11
N PRO A 45 -11.65 -12.45 2.09
CA PRO A 45 -11.38 -13.86 1.86
C PRO A 45 -10.93 -14.08 0.41
N THR A 46 -9.89 -14.90 0.25
CA THR A 46 -9.38 -15.33 -1.07
C THR A 46 -9.93 -16.68 -1.51
N ARG A 47 -10.74 -17.32 -0.65
CA ARG A 47 -11.39 -18.61 -0.90
C ARG A 47 -12.90 -18.49 -0.76
N PRO A 48 -13.71 -19.19 -1.59
CA PRO A 48 -15.16 -19.09 -1.56
C PRO A 48 -15.79 -19.56 -0.23
N GLN A 49 -15.17 -20.56 0.41
CA GLN A 49 -15.64 -21.12 1.67
C GLN A 49 -15.57 -20.16 2.86
N ASP A 50 -14.67 -19.16 2.80
CA ASP A 50 -14.45 -18.19 3.87
C ASP A 50 -15.34 -16.94 3.72
N LEU A 51 -16.08 -16.85 2.61
CA LEU A 51 -16.96 -15.72 2.30
C LEU A 51 -18.09 -15.57 3.33
N LYS A 52 -18.67 -16.68 3.76
CA LYS A 52 -19.79 -16.69 4.72
C LYS A 52 -19.38 -16.16 6.09
N GLN A 53 -18.14 -16.47 6.51
CA GLN A 53 -17.60 -15.99 7.78
C GLN A 53 -17.25 -14.50 7.70
N PHE A 54 -16.64 -14.08 6.59
CA PHE A 54 -16.35 -12.67 6.34
C PHE A 54 -17.60 -11.78 6.34
N GLU A 55 -18.71 -12.23 5.74
CA GLU A 55 -19.98 -11.49 5.76
C GLU A 55 -20.48 -11.24 7.19
N GLN A 56 -20.38 -12.27 8.04
CA GLN A 56 -20.79 -12.17 9.43
C GLN A 56 -19.87 -11.22 10.23
N ASP A 57 -18.57 -11.30 9.98
CA ASP A 57 -17.56 -10.46 10.63
C ASP A 57 -17.68 -8.98 10.20
N ILE A 58 -17.92 -8.70 8.92
CA ILE A 58 -18.19 -7.34 8.39
C ILE A 58 -19.42 -6.74 9.07
N ASN A 59 -20.49 -7.51 9.21
CA ASN A 59 -21.73 -7.01 9.79
C ASN A 59 -21.55 -6.63 11.27
N HIS A 60 -20.78 -7.43 12.01
CA HIS A 60 -20.44 -7.13 13.40
C HIS A 60 -19.51 -5.91 13.51
N PHE A 61 -18.51 -5.82 12.63
CA PHE A 61 -17.57 -4.70 12.57
C PHE A 61 -18.30 -3.36 12.32
N MET A 62 -19.24 -3.33 11.37
CA MET A 62 -20.05 -2.14 11.08
C MET A 62 -20.92 -1.71 12.26
N GLN A 63 -21.54 -2.66 12.96
CA GLN A 63 -22.34 -2.38 14.15
C GLN A 63 -21.51 -1.82 15.30
N ASP A 64 -20.30 -2.35 15.50
CA ASP A 64 -19.37 -1.85 16.50
C ASP A 64 -18.87 -0.44 16.17
N ALA A 65 -18.51 -0.18 14.91
CA ALA A 65 -18.08 1.13 14.45
C ALA A 65 -19.19 2.19 14.59
N ALA A 66 -20.45 1.81 14.30
CA ALA A 66 -21.60 2.69 14.49
C ALA A 66 -21.82 3.03 15.98
N LYS A 67 -21.69 2.05 16.88
CA LYS A 67 -21.79 2.25 18.34
C LYS A 67 -20.66 3.12 18.88
N GLN A 68 -19.45 2.98 18.35
CA GLN A 68 -18.31 3.82 18.72
C GLN A 68 -18.52 5.27 18.27
N ARG A 69 -18.92 5.49 17.01
CA ARG A 69 -19.22 6.84 16.49
C ARG A 69 -20.35 7.52 17.28
N GLY A 70 -21.38 6.78 17.70
CA GLY A 70 -22.46 7.33 18.53
C GLY A 70 -22.05 7.70 19.96
N ARG A 71 -20.93 7.16 20.47
CA ARG A 71 -20.35 7.55 21.77
C ARG A 71 -19.32 8.67 21.65
N GLU A 72 -18.73 8.85 20.48
CA GLU A 72 -17.73 9.90 20.19
C GLU A 72 -18.33 11.20 19.63
N ALA A 73 -19.64 11.23 19.33
CA ALA A 73 -20.36 12.46 19.03
C ALA A 73 -20.81 13.13 20.36
N PRO A 74 -20.31 14.35 20.69
CA PRO A 74 -20.75 15.11 21.85
C PRO A 74 -22.18 15.66 21.70
#